data_AF-A0A7K8Q2D6-F1
#
_entry.id   AF-A0A7K8Q2D6-F1
#
_cell.length_a   1.000
_cell.length_b   1.000
_cell.length_c   1.000
_cell.angle_alpha   90.00
_cell.angle_beta   90.00
_cell.angle_gamma   90.00
#
_symmetry.space_group_name_H-M   'P 1'
#
loop_
_entity.id
_entity.type
_entity.pdbx_description
1 polymer ?
#
loop_
_entity_poly.entity_id
_entity_poly.type
_entity_poly.pdbx_seq_one_letter_code
_entity_poly.pdbx_strand_id
1 'polypeptide(L)'
;ETFSSAGLQPQAQPYHYLVRDTEQKGLCLHNGRLVATSLQGANAAQEGGCPVWGRGGTPTHGCSHPPHPPPLLLEPISVVPNQHLERRRCPLIVGIRGGTQALSCGTGPEPQLKLEEVGLLDLFLRGAEATPYTFYKTFGGSTHTFEAAAFPGFFLSTAPGPGEALTVAPPHAITAFYLRRK
;
A
#
# COMPACT_ATOMS: atom_id res chain seq x y z
N GLU A 1 -12.72 -27.59 41.76
CA GLU A 1 -11.53 -27.06 41.06
C GLU A 1 -11.78 -27.18 39.58
N THR A 2 -11.98 -26.05 38.89
CA THR A 2 -12.19 -26.03 37.44
C THR A 2 -11.12 -25.13 36.85
N PHE A 3 -10.04 -25.73 36.37
CA PHE A 3 -9.02 -25.04 35.59
C PHE A 3 -9.62 -24.76 34.20
N SER A 4 -10.20 -23.58 34.01
CA SER A 4 -10.42 -23.04 32.67
C SER A 4 -9.06 -22.77 32.04
N SER A 5 -8.64 -23.64 31.14
CA SER A 5 -7.55 -23.35 30.22
C SER A 5 -8.03 -22.26 29.25
N ALA A 6 -7.88 -21.00 29.64
CA ALA A 6 -7.91 -19.90 28.70
C ALA A 6 -6.73 -20.12 27.74
N GLY A 7 -7.03 -20.70 26.58
CA GLY A 7 -6.05 -20.93 25.53
C GLY A 7 -5.47 -19.60 25.10
N LEU A 8 -4.21 -19.36 25.47
CA LEU A 8 -3.37 -18.34 24.88
C LEU A 8 -3.15 -18.71 23.40
N GLN A 9 -4.13 -18.40 22.54
CA GLN A 9 -3.80 -18.29 21.12
C GLN A 9 -2.85 -17.09 21.00
N PRO A 10 -1.66 -17.26 20.39
CA PRO A 10 -0.83 -16.11 20.05
C PRO A 10 -1.65 -15.24 19.11
N GLN A 11 -2.11 -14.08 19.62
CA GLN A 11 -2.85 -13.14 18.81
C GLN A 11 -1.87 -12.67 17.73
N ALA A 12 -2.07 -13.13 16.49
CA ALA A 12 -1.23 -12.73 15.37
C ALA A 12 -1.24 -11.19 15.32
N GLN A 13 -0.07 -10.56 15.30
CA GLN A 13 0.05 -9.12 15.13
C GLN A 13 0.46 -8.84 13.68
N PRO A 14 -0.23 -7.92 12.97
CA PRO A 14 0.20 -7.54 11.64
C PRO A 14 1.59 -6.92 11.67
N TYR A 15 2.43 -7.28 10.71
CA TYR A 15 3.65 -6.54 10.43
C TYR A 15 3.32 -5.34 9.54
N HIS A 16 4.03 -4.23 9.73
CA HIS A 16 3.81 -3.02 8.97
C HIS A 16 5.04 -2.66 8.13
N TYR A 17 4.81 -2.33 6.87
CA TYR A 17 5.86 -1.97 5.92
C TYR A 17 5.50 -0.70 5.17
N LEU A 18 6.48 0.19 5.05
CA LEU A 18 6.47 1.22 4.01
C LEU A 18 6.93 0.57 2.71
N VAL A 19 6.15 0.79 1.66
CA VAL A 19 6.37 0.20 0.33
C VAL A 19 6.72 1.31 -0.64
N ARG A 20 7.76 1.07 -1.45
CA ARG A 20 8.14 1.92 -2.58
C ARG A 20 8.35 1.07 -3.82
N ASP A 21 8.01 1.59 -4.99
CA ASP A 21 8.35 0.94 -6.25
C ASP A 21 9.80 1.23 -6.68
N THR A 22 10.20 0.70 -7.84
CA THR A 22 11.54 0.90 -8.41
C THR A 22 11.83 2.34 -8.81
N GLU A 23 10.81 3.17 -9.00
CA GLU A 23 10.91 4.60 -9.30
C GLU A 23 10.92 5.47 -8.03
N GLN A 24 11.06 4.84 -6.85
CA GLN A 24 11.05 5.50 -5.53
C GLN A 24 9.72 6.18 -5.17
N LYS A 25 8.63 5.85 -5.88
CA LYS A 25 7.29 6.31 -5.49
C LYS A 25 6.82 5.48 -4.31
N GLY A 26 6.30 6.15 -3.29
CA GLY A 26 5.71 5.49 -2.14
C GLY A 26 4.19 5.43 -2.22
N LEU A 27 3.59 4.48 -1.50
CA LEU A 27 2.14 4.34 -1.45
C LEU A 27 1.52 5.33 -0.45
N CYS A 28 0.51 6.06 -0.89
CA CYS A 28 -0.32 6.93 -0.06
C CYS A 28 -1.79 6.57 -0.24
N LEU A 29 -2.61 6.87 0.77
CA LEU A 29 -4.06 6.74 0.68
C LEU A 29 -4.68 8.06 0.20
N HIS A 30 -5.40 8.04 -0.92
CA HIS A 30 -6.10 9.20 -1.48
C HIS A 30 -7.48 8.78 -1.98
N ASN A 31 -8.54 9.48 -1.53
CA ASN A 31 -9.93 9.20 -1.91
C ASN A 31 -10.32 7.70 -1.79
N GLY A 32 -9.86 7.04 -0.73
CA GLY A 32 -10.16 5.62 -0.49
C GLY A 32 -9.43 4.64 -1.41
N ARG A 33 -8.42 5.09 -2.17
CA ARG A 33 -7.57 4.24 -3.02
C ARG A 33 -6.11 4.41 -2.64
N LEU A 34 -5.33 3.33 -2.73
CA LEU A 34 -3.88 3.40 -2.65
C LEU A 34 -3.33 3.95 -3.96
N VAL A 35 -2.38 4.86 -3.87
CA VAL A 35 -1.81 5.57 -5.02
C VAL A 35 -0.30 5.65 -4.87
N ALA A 36 0.43 5.47 -5.96
CA ALA A 36 1.87 5.69 -5.97
C ALA A 36 2.17 7.16 -6.24
N THR A 37 2.95 7.80 -5.36
CA THR A 37 3.34 9.20 -5.53
C THR A 37 4.84 9.38 -5.29
N SER A 38 5.44 10.25 -6.08
CA SER A 38 6.84 10.63 -5.91
C SER A 38 6.97 11.54 -4.68
N LEU A 39 7.80 11.11 -3.73
CA LEU A 39 8.11 11.90 -2.54
C LEU A 39 9.06 13.07 -2.86
N GLN A 40 9.76 13.02 -4.01
CA GLN A 40 10.68 14.06 -4.45
C GLN A 40 9.99 15.28 -5.09
N GLY A 41 8.67 15.27 -5.26
CA GLY A 41 7.91 16.40 -5.82
C GLY A 41 6.97 17.11 -4.84
N ALA A 42 6.48 16.42 -3.80
CA ALA A 42 5.54 16.98 -2.84
C ALA A 42 6.13 18.18 -2.06
N ASN A 43 7.46 18.26 -1.96
CA ASN A 43 8.20 19.39 -1.41
C ASN A 43 8.94 20.22 -2.49
N ALA A 44 9.03 19.79 -3.75
CA ALA A 44 9.76 20.56 -4.78
C ALA A 44 8.97 21.80 -5.25
N ALA A 45 7.63 21.79 -5.12
CA ALA A 45 6.82 23.00 -5.21
C ALA A 45 7.14 24.03 -4.10
N GLN A 46 7.92 23.64 -3.08
CA GLN A 46 8.37 24.49 -1.98
C GLN A 46 9.72 25.19 -2.28
N GLU A 47 10.44 24.81 -3.35
CA GLU A 47 11.70 25.43 -3.78
C GLU A 47 11.59 26.21 -5.10
N GLY A 48 10.37 26.60 -5.48
CA GLY A 48 10.16 27.72 -6.40
C GLY A 48 10.49 29.02 -5.69
N GLY A 49 11.77 29.30 -5.47
CA GLY A 49 12.25 30.58 -4.97
C GLY A 49 11.59 31.71 -5.77
N CYS A 50 11.05 32.70 -5.06
CA CYS A 50 10.51 33.91 -5.65
C CYS A 50 11.53 34.45 -6.67
N PRO A 51 11.16 34.69 -7.94
CA PRO A 51 12.03 35.49 -8.79
C PRO A 51 12.11 36.86 -8.13
N VAL A 52 13.31 37.26 -7.71
CA VAL A 52 13.54 38.60 -7.18
C VAL A 52 13.30 39.57 -8.34
N TRP A 53 12.10 40.15 -8.40
CA TRP A 53 11.85 41.23 -9.34
C TRP A 53 12.70 42.42 -8.91
N GLY A 54 13.49 42.91 -9.86
CA GLY A 54 14.38 44.05 -9.67
C GLY A 54 13.68 45.24 -9.04
N ARG A 55 14.41 45.86 -8.13
CA ARG A 55 14.22 47.17 -7.50
C ARG A 55 13.29 48.12 -8.28
N GLY A 56 12.09 48.38 -7.74
CA GLY A 56 11.29 49.58 -8.05
C GLY A 56 9.84 49.30 -8.49
N GLY A 57 8.92 49.19 -7.53
CA GLY A 57 7.48 49.18 -7.78
C GLY A 57 6.68 48.86 -6.51
N THR A 58 5.79 49.75 -6.10
CA THR A 58 4.91 49.59 -4.92
C THR A 58 4.00 48.36 -5.06
N PRO A 59 3.83 47.53 -4.01
CA PRO A 59 2.99 46.34 -4.10
C PRO A 59 1.51 46.73 -4.00
N THR A 60 0.74 46.54 -5.06
CA THR A 60 -0.72 46.48 -5.01
C THR A 60 -1.16 45.03 -5.27
N HIS A 61 -2.09 44.58 -4.43
CA HIS A 61 -2.73 43.25 -4.41
C HIS A 61 -1.95 42.12 -3.75
N GLY A 62 -2.49 41.71 -2.59
CA GLY A 62 -2.03 40.57 -1.81
C GLY A 62 -2.00 39.30 -2.65
N CYS A 63 -0.84 38.64 -2.64
CA CYS A 63 -0.68 37.30 -3.16
C CYS A 63 -1.45 36.35 -2.25
N SER A 64 -2.67 35.99 -2.64
CA SER A 64 -3.39 34.84 -2.11
C SER A 64 -2.70 33.59 -2.62
N HIS A 65 -1.70 33.11 -1.87
CA HIS A 65 -1.17 31.77 -2.06
C HIS A 65 -2.33 30.78 -1.92
N PRO A 66 -2.56 29.89 -2.90
CA PRO A 66 -3.49 28.79 -2.70
C PRO A 66 -3.00 27.97 -1.49
N PRO A 67 -3.90 27.49 -0.62
CA PRO A 67 -3.50 26.64 0.50
C PRO A 67 -2.77 25.42 -0.06
N HIS A 68 -1.50 25.25 0.34
CA HIS A 68 -0.70 24.11 -0.04
C HIS A 68 -1.47 22.84 0.38
N PRO A 69 -1.71 21.87 -0.53
CA PRO A 69 -2.32 20.62 -0.13
C PRO A 69 -1.41 19.94 0.91
N PRO A 70 -1.97 19.38 1.99
CA PRO A 70 -1.17 18.72 3.02
C PRO A 70 -0.32 17.61 2.39
N PRO A 71 0.91 17.40 2.87
CA PRO A 71 1.77 16.35 2.35
C PRO A 71 1.06 15.00 2.53
N LEU A 72 0.84 14.28 1.42
CA LEU A 72 0.27 12.94 1.47
C LEU A 72 1.23 12.03 2.23
N LEU A 73 0.85 11.63 3.43
CA LEU A 73 1.62 10.70 4.24
C LEU A 73 1.63 9.32 3.58
N LEU A 74 2.78 8.65 3.63
CA LEU A 74 2.88 7.26 3.20
C LEU A 74 1.95 6.40 4.06
N GLU A 75 1.14 5.58 3.39
CA GLU A 75 0.27 4.60 4.02
C GLU A 75 1.05 3.28 4.15
N PRO A 76 1.36 2.81 5.37
CA PRO A 76 2.00 1.52 5.56
C PRO A 76 1.03 0.39 5.17
N ILE A 77 1.52 -0.59 4.42
CA ILE A 77 0.80 -1.86 4.30
C ILE A 77 0.95 -2.65 5.59
N SER A 78 -0.12 -3.31 5.98
CA SER A 78 -0.17 -4.25 7.09
C SER A 78 -0.30 -5.65 6.51
N VAL A 79 0.42 -6.62 7.08
CA VAL A 79 0.40 -8.00 6.58
C VAL A 79 0.34 -9.01 7.72
N VAL A 80 -0.43 -10.08 7.51
CA VAL A 80 -0.40 -11.31 8.33
C VAL A 80 -0.25 -12.51 7.40
N PRO A 81 0.42 -13.60 7.82
CA PRO A 81 0.55 -14.77 6.98
C PRO A 81 -0.79 -15.47 6.79
N ASN A 82 -1.11 -15.92 5.58
CA ASN A 82 -2.20 -16.88 5.40
C ASN A 82 -1.68 -18.30 5.64
N GLN A 83 -2.01 -18.87 6.80
CA GLN A 83 -1.48 -20.18 7.23
C GLN A 83 -2.06 -21.37 6.46
N HIS A 84 -3.12 -21.14 5.68
CA HIS A 84 -3.84 -22.19 4.96
C HIS A 84 -3.40 -22.33 3.49
N LEU A 85 -2.55 -21.42 3.01
CA LEU A 85 -1.93 -21.50 1.69
C LEU A 85 -0.48 -21.96 1.79
N GLU A 86 0.14 -22.29 0.65
CA GLU A 86 1.47 -22.87 0.59
C GLU A 86 2.55 -21.95 1.20
N ARG A 87 2.96 -22.24 2.44
CA ARG A 87 3.91 -21.42 3.21
C ARG A 87 5.22 -21.11 2.48
N ARG A 88 5.71 -22.02 1.63
CA ARG A 88 6.96 -21.84 0.86
C ARG A 88 6.87 -20.67 -0.13
N ARG A 89 5.67 -20.30 -0.56
CA ARG A 89 5.40 -19.16 -1.45
C ARG A 89 5.15 -17.86 -0.70
N CYS A 90 5.33 -17.84 0.63
CA CYS A 90 5.13 -16.68 1.49
C CYS A 90 3.77 -15.96 1.27
N PRO A 91 2.63 -16.65 1.51
CA PRO A 91 1.30 -16.07 1.37
C PRO A 91 1.01 -15.05 2.47
N LEU A 92 0.71 -13.82 2.09
CA LEU A 92 0.41 -12.71 3.00
C LEU A 92 -0.99 -12.17 2.72
N ILE A 93 -1.83 -12.10 3.75
CA ILE A 93 -3.06 -11.29 3.72
C ILE A 93 -2.62 -9.84 3.87
N VAL A 94 -3.00 -8.99 2.91
CA VAL A 94 -2.52 -7.60 2.83
C VAL A 94 -3.65 -6.64 3.17
N GLY A 95 -3.32 -5.55 3.84
CA GLY A 95 -4.25 -4.44 4.08
C GLY A 95 -3.54 -3.16 4.51
N ILE A 96 -4.30 -2.21 5.03
CA ILE A 96 -3.81 -0.87 5.44
C ILE A 96 -4.42 -0.45 6.78
N ARG A 97 -4.13 0.76 7.24
CA ARG A 97 -4.69 1.33 8.49
C ARG A 97 -4.52 0.42 9.69
N GLY A 98 -3.31 -0.14 9.81
CA GLY A 98 -2.97 -1.08 10.90
C GLY A 98 -3.65 -2.45 10.80
N GLY A 99 -4.32 -2.75 9.68
CA GLY A 99 -5.00 -4.01 9.46
C GLY A 99 -6.51 -3.98 9.65
N THR A 100 -7.12 -2.80 9.69
CA THR A 100 -8.58 -2.63 9.79
C THR A 100 -9.30 -2.64 8.44
N GLN A 101 -8.55 -2.46 7.35
CA GLN A 101 -9.05 -2.60 5.97
C GLN A 101 -8.12 -3.53 5.19
N ALA A 102 -8.70 -4.43 4.41
CA ALA A 102 -7.96 -5.42 3.63
C ALA A 102 -7.96 -5.09 2.14
N LEU A 103 -6.88 -5.46 1.47
CA LEU A 103 -6.69 -5.31 0.03
C LEU A 103 -7.15 -6.59 -0.67
N SER A 104 -8.19 -6.49 -1.48
CA SER A 104 -8.84 -7.60 -2.19
C SER A 104 -8.63 -7.46 -3.69
N CYS A 105 -8.28 -8.55 -4.37
CA CYS A 105 -8.26 -8.61 -5.84
C CYS A 105 -9.61 -9.04 -6.44
N GLY A 106 -10.63 -9.26 -5.60
CA GLY A 106 -11.96 -9.70 -6.02
C GLY A 106 -12.06 -11.22 -6.23
N THR A 107 -13.25 -11.65 -6.63
CA THR A 107 -13.60 -13.05 -6.95
C THR A 107 -14.28 -13.18 -8.31
N GLY A 108 -14.33 -12.09 -9.07
CA GLY A 108 -14.94 -12.03 -10.39
C GLY A 108 -14.08 -12.71 -11.47
N PRO A 109 -14.52 -12.66 -12.73
CA PRO A 109 -13.77 -13.21 -13.85
C PRO A 109 -12.45 -12.46 -14.11
N GLU A 110 -12.40 -11.18 -13.75
CA GLU A 110 -11.22 -10.32 -13.89
C GLU A 110 -10.78 -9.78 -12.52
N PRO A 111 -9.46 -9.62 -12.31
CA PRO A 111 -8.94 -9.12 -11.06
C PRO A 111 -9.22 -7.62 -10.93
N GLN A 112 -9.83 -7.22 -9.82
CA GLN A 112 -10.12 -5.82 -9.51
C GLN A 112 -9.61 -5.50 -8.10
N LEU A 113 -8.59 -4.66 -8.01
CA LEU A 113 -8.02 -4.28 -6.72
C LEU A 113 -8.93 -3.29 -6.01
N LYS A 114 -9.36 -3.63 -4.79
CA LYS A 114 -10.22 -2.82 -3.94
C LYS A 114 -9.81 -2.92 -2.48
N LEU A 115 -10.11 -1.86 -1.74
CA LEU A 115 -10.04 -1.86 -0.29
C LEU A 115 -11.41 -2.23 0.26
N GLU A 116 -11.45 -3.18 1.17
CA GLU A 116 -12.68 -3.62 1.84
C GLU A 116 -12.56 -3.38 3.35
N GLU A 117 -13.66 -3.00 3.99
CA GLU A 117 -13.75 -2.76 5.44
C GLU A 117 -13.86 -4.09 6.20
N VAL A 118 -12.78 -4.87 6.14
CA VAL A 118 -12.63 -6.14 6.84
C VAL A 118 -11.23 -6.23 7.46
N GLY A 119 -11.17 -6.72 8.69
CA GLY A 119 -9.92 -6.82 9.45
C GLY A 119 -9.02 -7.96 9.00
N LEU A 120 -7.71 -7.73 9.02
CA LEU A 120 -6.71 -8.75 8.68
C LEU A 120 -6.75 -9.93 9.67
N LEU A 121 -7.04 -9.67 10.95
CA LEU A 121 -7.13 -10.71 11.96
C LEU A 121 -8.39 -11.56 11.81
N ASP A 122 -9.49 -10.97 11.35
CA ASP A 122 -10.70 -11.72 11.02
C ASP A 122 -10.44 -12.63 9.82
N LEU A 123 -9.79 -12.10 8.77
CA LEU A 123 -9.39 -12.89 7.60
C LEU A 123 -8.38 -13.99 7.95
N PHE A 124 -7.45 -13.72 8.84
CA PHE A 124 -6.50 -14.71 9.34
C PHE A 124 -7.20 -15.92 9.96
N LEU A 125 -8.26 -15.68 10.73
CA LEU A 125 -9.07 -16.74 11.35
C LEU A 125 -9.95 -17.49 10.34
N ARG A 126 -10.40 -16.82 9.27
CA ARG A 126 -11.22 -17.41 8.18
C ARG A 126 -10.44 -18.33 7.23
N GLY A 127 -9.10 -18.26 7.27
CA GLY A 127 -8.24 -19.19 6.55
C GLY A 127 -8.34 -19.13 5.03
N ALA A 128 -8.74 -20.24 4.38
CA ALA A 128 -8.76 -20.34 2.91
C ALA A 128 -9.70 -19.33 2.24
N GLU A 129 -10.75 -18.87 2.93
CA GLU A 129 -11.63 -17.81 2.43
C GLU A 129 -10.91 -16.47 2.23
N ALA A 130 -9.75 -16.26 2.87
CA ALA A 130 -8.94 -15.06 2.70
C ALA A 130 -8.12 -15.05 1.40
N THR A 131 -8.26 -16.06 0.54
CA THR A 131 -7.54 -16.15 -0.75
C THR A 131 -7.66 -14.88 -1.62
N PRO A 132 -8.84 -14.23 -1.76
CA PRO A 132 -8.96 -12.96 -2.52
C PRO A 132 -8.16 -11.79 -1.93
N TYR A 133 -7.75 -11.89 -0.67
CA TYR A 133 -6.98 -10.89 0.07
C TYR A 133 -5.51 -11.27 0.22
N THR A 134 -5.13 -12.42 -0.32
CA THR A 134 -3.80 -13.01 -0.12
C THR A 134 -2.93 -12.78 -1.35
N PHE A 135 -1.69 -12.38 -1.11
CA PHE A 135 -0.66 -12.20 -2.13
C PHE A 135 0.59 -13.01 -1.78
N TYR A 136 1.15 -13.72 -2.75
CA TYR A 136 2.43 -14.42 -2.62
C TYR A 136 3.57 -13.42 -2.83
N LYS A 137 4.35 -13.22 -1.77
CA LYS A 137 5.53 -12.36 -1.81
C LYS A 137 6.75 -13.16 -2.24
N THR A 138 7.56 -12.66 -3.17
CA THR A 138 8.85 -13.30 -3.48
C THR A 138 9.80 -13.34 -2.29
N PHE A 139 10.58 -14.42 -2.20
CA PHE A 139 11.57 -14.64 -1.17
C PHE A 139 12.96 -14.12 -1.60
N GLY A 140 13.66 -13.47 -0.67
CA GLY A 140 14.99 -12.90 -0.95
C GLY A 140 14.99 -11.71 -1.90
N GLY A 141 16.18 -11.18 -2.18
CA GLY A 141 16.37 -9.99 -3.02
C GLY A 141 16.17 -8.65 -2.29
N SER A 142 16.55 -7.56 -2.96
CA SER A 142 16.33 -6.19 -2.48
C SER A 142 14.94 -5.65 -2.82
N THR A 143 14.31 -6.21 -3.85
CA THR A 143 12.94 -5.93 -4.26
C THR A 143 12.08 -7.19 -4.19
N HIS A 144 10.78 -7.00 -4.04
CA HIS A 144 9.81 -8.07 -3.93
C HIS A 144 8.60 -7.81 -4.83
N THR A 145 8.03 -8.87 -5.38
CA THR A 145 6.73 -8.82 -6.07
C THR A 145 5.65 -9.44 -5.19
N PHE A 146 4.39 -9.13 -5.47
CA PHE A 146 3.22 -9.64 -4.75
C PHE A 146 2.22 -10.19 -5.76
N GLU A 147 2.23 -11.49 -5.99
CA GLU A 147 1.30 -12.17 -6.90
C GLU A 147 -0.04 -12.41 -6.22
N ALA A 148 -1.16 -12.09 -6.86
CA ALA A 148 -2.50 -12.32 -6.31
C ALA A 148 -2.79 -13.83 -6.23
N ALA A 149 -3.13 -14.33 -5.03
CA ALA A 149 -3.37 -15.76 -4.85
C ALA A 149 -4.64 -16.25 -5.58
N ALA A 150 -5.65 -15.38 -5.70
CA ALA A 150 -6.87 -15.69 -6.45
C ALA A 150 -6.72 -15.54 -7.98
N PHE A 151 -5.66 -14.86 -8.45
CA PHE A 151 -5.41 -14.63 -9.88
C PHE A 151 -3.94 -14.85 -10.21
N PRO A 152 -3.51 -16.12 -10.40
CA PRO A 152 -2.13 -16.46 -10.74
C PRO A 152 -1.65 -15.70 -11.97
N GLY A 153 -0.40 -15.22 -11.93
CA GLY A 153 0.19 -14.40 -12.99
C GLY A 153 -0.15 -12.90 -12.95
N PHE A 154 -1.02 -12.46 -12.03
CA PHE A 154 -1.28 -11.04 -11.78
C PHE A 154 -0.58 -10.59 -10.50
N PHE A 155 0.03 -9.41 -10.53
CA PHE A 155 0.86 -8.88 -9.46
C PHE A 155 0.37 -7.51 -9.04
N LEU A 156 0.52 -7.15 -7.76
CA LEU A 156 0.40 -5.74 -7.36
C LEU A 156 1.30 -4.90 -8.25
N SER A 157 0.74 -3.81 -8.76
CA SER A 157 1.42 -2.94 -9.70
C SER A 157 1.10 -1.49 -9.41
N THR A 158 2.13 -0.65 -9.45
CA THR A 158 1.95 0.79 -9.63
C THR A 158 1.85 1.08 -11.11
N ALA A 159 1.17 2.17 -11.45
CA ALA A 159 1.15 2.65 -12.82
C ALA A 159 2.29 3.66 -13.05
N PRO A 160 2.70 3.87 -14.32
CA PRO A 160 3.75 4.83 -14.65
C PRO A 160 3.35 6.28 -14.32
N GLY A 161 2.07 6.61 -14.46
CA GLY A 161 1.55 7.96 -14.22
C GLY A 161 1.46 8.33 -12.74
N PRO A 162 1.68 9.60 -12.37
CA PRO A 162 1.49 10.08 -11.01
C PRO A 162 0.00 10.09 -10.65
N GLY A 163 -0.35 9.71 -9.42
CA GLY A 163 -1.73 9.80 -8.93
C GLY A 163 -2.64 8.67 -9.42
N GLU A 164 -2.10 7.69 -10.14
CA GLU A 164 -2.84 6.50 -10.55
C GLU A 164 -2.92 5.45 -9.42
N ALA A 165 -4.09 4.85 -9.30
CA ALA A 165 -4.36 3.88 -8.24
C ALA A 165 -3.52 2.62 -8.41
N LEU A 166 -3.11 2.04 -7.28
CA LEU A 166 -2.53 0.71 -7.22
C LEU A 166 -3.51 -0.28 -7.87
N THR A 167 -2.98 -1.18 -8.68
CA THR A 167 -3.76 -2.18 -9.41
C THR A 167 -3.12 -3.56 -9.31
N VAL A 168 -3.73 -4.53 -9.98
CA VAL A 168 -3.18 -5.86 -10.23
C VAL A 168 -3.00 -6.04 -11.73
N ALA A 169 -1.78 -6.34 -12.18
CA ALA A 169 -1.42 -6.37 -13.59
C ALA A 169 -0.46 -7.53 -13.91
N PRO A 170 -0.35 -7.92 -15.20
CA PRO A 170 0.68 -8.86 -15.65
C PRO A 170 2.12 -8.35 -15.43
N PRO A 171 3.15 -9.23 -15.53
CA PRO A 171 4.54 -8.91 -15.19
C PRO A 171 5.20 -7.74 -15.92
N HIS A 172 4.68 -7.32 -17.07
CA HIS A 172 5.26 -6.22 -17.87
C HIS A 172 5.05 -4.83 -17.25
N ALA A 173 4.31 -4.73 -16.14
CA ALA A 173 4.09 -3.50 -15.40
C ALA A 173 5.09 -3.32 -14.23
N ILE A 174 5.01 -2.19 -13.52
CA ILE A 174 5.88 -1.90 -12.35
C ILE A 174 5.38 -2.72 -11.15
N THR A 175 5.97 -3.90 -10.97
CA THR A 175 5.51 -4.91 -10.00
C THR A 175 6.52 -5.20 -8.89
N ALA A 176 7.69 -4.56 -8.94
CA ALA A 176 8.78 -4.76 -7.99
C ALA A 176 8.82 -3.63 -6.95
N PHE A 177 8.89 -4.03 -5.68
CA PHE A 177 8.77 -3.13 -4.54
C PHE A 177 9.90 -3.30 -3.52
N TYR A 178 10.42 -2.18 -3.04
CA TYR A 178 11.22 -2.11 -1.82
C TYR A 178 10.30 -2.11 -0.59
N LEU A 179 10.66 -2.92 0.41
CA LEU A 179 9.95 -2.99 1.68
C LEU A 179 10.84 -2.48 2.81
N ARG A 180 10.36 -1.50 3.56
CA ARG A 180 10.98 -1.04 4.80
C ARG A 180 10.04 -1.30 5.97
N ARG A 181 10.47 -2.09 6.94
CA ARG A 181 9.69 -2.34 8.16
C ARG A 181 9.52 -1.05 8.98
N LYS A 182 8.31 -0.83 9.49
CA LYS A 182 7.97 0.29 10.39
C LYS A 182 8.19 -0.10 11.84
#